data_AF-A7RLA8-F1
#
_entry.id   AF-A7RLA8-F1
#
_cell.length_a   1.000
_cell.length_b   1.000
_cell.length_c   1.000
_cell.angle_alpha   90.00
_cell.angle_beta   90.00
_cell.angle_gamma   90.00
#
_symmetry.space_group_name_H-M   'P 1'
#
loop_
_entity.id
_entity.type
_entity.pdbx_description
1 polymer ?
#
loop_
_entity_poly.entity_id
_entity_poly.type
_entity_poly.pdbx_seq_one_letter_code
_entity_poly.pdbx_strand_id
1 'polypeptide(L)' 'IVIGDCVHNFIDGVAIGAAFSSSVVEGISTALAILGEEVPHELGDFAVLLSSGMKYRHAVLFNLLSGVICYTGLVLGL' A
#
# COMPACT_ATOMS: atom_id res chain seq x y z
N ILE A 1 -9.92 -7.73 1.74
CA ILE A 1 -8.73 -7.88 0.88
C ILE A 1 -8.75 -6.71 -0.08
N VAL A 2 -8.86 -6.86 -1.41
CA VAL A 2 -8.72 -5.76 -2.40
C VAL A 2 -9.27 -4.38 -1.99
N ILE A 3 -10.55 -4.22 -1.63
CA ILE A 3 -11.07 -2.88 -1.23
C ILE A 3 -10.43 -2.38 0.08
N GLY A 4 -10.26 -3.27 1.05
CA GLY A 4 -9.60 -2.93 2.32
C GLY A 4 -8.13 -2.56 2.09
N ASP A 5 -7.47 -3.28 1.20
CA ASP A 5 -6.09 -3.05 0.79
C ASP A 5 -5.93 -1.71 0.03
N CYS A 6 -6.88 -1.34 -0.83
CA CYS A 6 -6.94 0.00 -1.42
C CYS A 6 -7.02 1.12 -0.35
N VAL A 7 -7.84 0.92 0.68
CA VAL A 7 -7.99 1.92 1.76
C VAL A 7 -6.74 1.98 2.64
N HIS A 8 -6.10 0.83 2.89
CA HIS A 8 -4.82 0.75 3.60
C HIS A 8 -3.74 1.54 2.86
N ASN A 9 -3.49 1.16 1.60
CA ASN A 9 -2.57 1.83 0.70
C ASN A 9 -2.84 3.36 0.59
N PHE A 10 -4.11 3.78 0.57
CA PHE A 10 -4.46 5.20 0.59
C PHE A 10 -3.96 5.91 1.85
N ILE A 11 -4.24 5.35 3.02
CA ILE A 11 -3.88 5.92 4.32
C ILE A 11 -2.36 5.99 4.46
N ASP A 12 -1.65 4.96 4.02
CA ASP A 12 -0.19 4.93 3.97
C ASP A 12 0.36 6.06 3.10
N GLY A 13 -0.23 6.24 1.92
CA GLY A 13 0.09 7.37 1.06
C GLY A 13 -0.05 8.71 1.79
N VAL A 14 -1.19 8.94 2.44
CA VAL A 14 -1.45 10.17 3.21
C VAL A 14 -0.40 10.35 4.32
N ALA A 15 -0.04 9.29 5.03
CA ALA A 15 0.97 9.32 6.09
C ALA A 15 2.36 9.67 5.54
N ILE A 16 2.76 9.08 4.41
CA ILE A 16 4.03 9.41 3.74
C ILE A 16 4.02 10.88 3.30
N GLY A 17 2.91 11.35 2.70
CA GLY A 17 2.76 12.74 2.24
C GLY A 17 2.89 13.73 3.39
N ALA A 18 2.17 13.48 4.50
CA ALA A 18 2.23 14.30 5.71
C ALA A 18 3.62 14.32 6.35
N ALA A 19 4.35 13.19 6.29
CA ALA A 19 5.72 13.14 6.78
C ALA A 19 6.70 13.95 5.90
N PHE A 20 6.55 13.88 4.57
CA PHE A 20 7.36 14.68 3.65
C PHE A 20 7.05 16.18 3.71
N SER A 21 5.82 16.58 4.03
CA SER A 21 5.47 17.98 4.24
C SER A 21 6.08 18.55 5.53
N SER A 22 6.39 17.70 6.51
CA SER A 22 7.13 18.07 7.73
C SER A 22 8.65 18.16 7.48
N SER A 23 9.28 17.06 7.02
CA SER A 23 10.69 17.08 6.63
C SER A 23 11.07 15.89 5.73
N VAL A 24 12.14 16.05 4.96
CA VAL A 24 12.67 14.96 4.10
C VAL A 24 13.09 13.74 4.93
N VAL A 25 13.64 13.94 6.13
CA VAL A 25 14.09 12.85 7.00
C VAL A 25 12.89 12.06 7.53
N GLU A 26 11.84 12.75 7.98
CA GLU A 26 10.59 12.10 8.42
C GLU A 26 9.90 11.39 7.26
N GLY A 27 9.81 12.03 6.09
CA GLY A 27 9.23 11.41 4.89
C GLY A 27 9.92 10.10 4.49
N ILE A 28 11.26 10.09 4.44
CA ILE A 28 12.03 8.87 4.15
C ILE A 28 11.85 7.82 5.24
N SER A 29 11.88 8.23 6.52
CA SER A 29 11.70 7.30 7.64
C SER A 29 10.33 6.63 7.60
N THR A 30 9.26 7.38 7.36
CA THR A 30 7.89 6.87 7.28
C THR A 30 7.69 5.97 6.05
N ALA A 31 8.24 6.36 4.89
CA ALA A 31 8.16 5.54 3.69
C ALA A 31 8.87 4.18 3.86
N LEU A 32 10.02 4.15 4.54
CA LEU A 32 10.73 2.90 4.83
C LEU A 32 9.98 2.01 5.83
N ALA A 33 9.33 2.61 6.83
CA ALA A 33 8.51 1.89 7.80
C ALA A 33 7.32 1.20 7.11
N ILE A 34 6.57 1.96 6.31
CA ILE A 34 5.41 1.45 5.56
C ILE A 34 5.86 0.38 4.54
N LEU A 35 6.96 0.60 3.82
CA LEU A 35 7.52 -0.43 2.92
C LEU A 35 7.80 -1.75 3.67
N GLY A 36 8.23 -1.66 4.93
CA GLY A 36 8.52 -2.81 5.78
C GLY A 36 7.29 -3.65 6.13
N GLU A 37 6.12 -3.03 6.27
CA GLU A 37 4.86 -3.72 6.56
C GLU A 37 4.06 -4.09 5.31
N GLU A 38 4.17 -3.32 4.23
CA GLU A 38 3.46 -3.56 2.98
C GLU A 38 3.93 -4.83 2.26
N VAL A 39 5.24 -5.11 2.25
CA VAL A 39 5.77 -6.34 1.63
C VAL A 39 5.13 -7.61 2.23
N PRO A 40 5.14 -7.82 3.56
CA PRO A 40 4.45 -8.96 4.15
C PRO A 40 2.92 -8.88 4.05
N HIS A 41 2.32 -7.69 4.09
CA HIS A 41 0.87 -7.49 3.95
C HIS A 41 0.38 -7.96 2.56
N GLU A 42 0.96 -7.43 1.48
CA GLU A 42 0.64 -7.78 0.09
C GLU A 42 0.89 -9.28 -0.18
N LEU A 43 1.97 -9.88 0.36
CA LEU A 43 2.20 -11.32 0.26
C LEU A 43 1.11 -12.14 0.97
N GLY A 44 0.62 -11.67 2.11
CA GLY A 44 -0.50 -12.26 2.84
C GLY A 44 -1.79 -12.20 2.03
N ASP A 45 -2.13 -11.02 1.51
CA ASP A 45 -3.31 -10.79 0.69
C ASP A 45 -3.28 -11.64 -0.57
N PHE A 46 -2.12 -11.72 -1.25
CA PHE A 46 -1.93 -12.60 -2.39
C PHE A 46 -2.17 -14.07 -2.06
N ALA A 47 -1.64 -14.56 -0.93
CA ALA A 47 -1.84 -15.94 -0.48
C ALA A 47 -3.32 -16.24 -0.19
N VAL A 48 -4.04 -15.31 0.45
CA VAL A 48 -5.46 -15.46 0.73
C VAL A 48 -6.28 -15.43 -0.57
N LEU A 49 -5.97 -14.53 -1.52
CA LEU A 49 -6.63 -14.46 -2.83
C LEU A 49 -6.47 -15.79 -3.60
N LEU A 50 -5.27 -16.36 -3.62
CA LEU A 50 -5.05 -17.68 -4.22
C LEU A 50 -5.87 -18.78 -3.53
N SER A 51 -5.88 -18.80 -2.19
CA SER A 51 -6.65 -19.78 -1.41
C SER A 51 -8.16 -19.66 -1.62
N SER A 52 -8.65 -18.46 -1.95
CA SER A 52 -10.05 -18.19 -2.27
C SER A 52 -10.48 -18.67 -3.66
N GLY A 53 -9.56 -19.26 -4.44
CA GLY A 53 -9.82 -19.78 -5.79
C GLY A 53 -9.57 -18.77 -6.91
N MET A 54 -8.95 -17.63 -6.61
CA MET A 54 -8.59 -16.63 -7.62
C MET A 54 -7.41 -17.13 -8.47
N LYS A 55 -7.49 -16.93 -9.79
CA LYS A 55 -6.39 -17.26 -10.70
C LYS A 55 -5.16 -16.41 -10.38
N TYR A 56 -3.96 -17.01 -10.40
CA TYR A 56 -2.67 -16.34 -10.14
C TYR A 56 -2.55 -14.95 -10.76
N ARG A 57 -2.84 -14.83 -12.06
CA ARG A 57 -2.76 -13.54 -12.78
C ARG A 57 -3.70 -12.46 -12.23
N HIS A 58 -4.89 -12.85 -11.80
CA HIS A 58 -5.85 -11.90 -11.23
C HIS A 58 -5.45 -11.53 -9.81
N ALA A 59 -4.98 -12.50 -9.00
CA ALA A 59 -4.52 -12.24 -7.65
C ALA A 59 -3.35 -11.23 -7.64
N VAL A 60 -2.33 -11.44 -8.49
CA VAL A 60 -1.21 -10.47 -8.62
C VAL A 60 -1.70 -9.11 -9.12
N LEU A 61 -2.59 -9.08 -10.13
CA LEU A 61 -3.06 -7.82 -10.71
C LEU A 61 -3.86 -6.99 -9.70
N PHE A 62 -4.78 -7.61 -8.96
CA PHE A 62 -5.61 -6.88 -8.00
C PHE A 62 -4.81 -6.34 -6.82
N ASN A 63 -3.85 -7.11 -6.29
CA ASN A 63 -2.87 -6.65 -5.28
C ASN A 63 -2.08 -5.43 -5.77
N LEU A 64 -1.48 -5.52 -6.96
CA LEU A 64 -0.67 -4.40 -7.46
C LEU A 64 -1.50 -3.15 -7.78
N LEU A 65 -2.77 -3.33 -8.16
CA LEU A 65 -3.67 -2.22 -8.46
C LEU A 65 -4.12 -1.48 -7.18
N SER A 66 -4.28 -2.17 -6.04
CA SER A 66 -4.57 -1.49 -4.76
C SER A 66 -3.43 -0.56 -4.36
N GLY A 67 -2.17 -0.97 -4.56
CA GLY A 67 -0.99 -0.14 -4.31
C GLY A 67 -0.94 1.19 -5.07
N VAL A 68 -1.58 1.30 -6.25
CA VAL A 68 -1.60 2.55 -7.03
C VAL A 68 -2.31 3.69 -6.30
N ILE A 69 -3.28 3.36 -5.44
CA ILE A 69 -4.01 4.35 -4.65
C ILE A 69 -3.11 5.04 -3.61
N CYS A 70 -2.00 4.43 -3.20
CA CYS A 70 -1.01 5.05 -2.33
C CYS A 70 -0.47 6.37 -2.89
N TYR A 71 -0.25 6.47 -4.20
CA TYR A 71 0.17 7.72 -4.83
C TYR A 71 -0.87 8.84 -4.69
N THR A 72 -2.16 8.50 -4.69
CA THR A 72 -3.21 9.49 -4.50
C THR A 72 -3.25 9.99 -3.06
N GLY A 73 -3.03 9.10 -2.08
CA GLY A 73 -2.87 9.48 -0.68
C GLY A 73 -1.66 10.37 -0.47
N LEU A 74 -0.51 10.02 -1.07
CA LEU A 74 0.73 10.81 -1.04
C LEU A 74 0.50 12.25 -1.48
N VAL A 75 -0.14 12.44 -2.64
CA VAL A 75 -0.41 13.78 -3.19
C VAL A 75 -1.36 14.58 -2.30
N LEU A 76 -2.31 13.93 -1.61
CA LEU A 76 -3.23 14.60 -0.69
C LEU A 76 -2.60 14.92 0.67
N GLY A 77 -1.60 14.15 1.10
CA GLY A 77 -0.89 14.36 2.36
C GLY A 77 0.22 15.40 2.28
N LEU A 78 0.78 15.64 1.10
CA LEU A 78 1.76 16.69 0.80
C LEU A 78 1.14 18.09 0.87
#